data_AF-A0A3S5FGS7-F1
#
_entry.id   AF-A0A3S5FGS7-F1
#
_cell.length_a   1.000
_cell.length_b   1.000
_cell.length_c   1.000
_cell.angle_alpha   90.00
_cell.angle_beta   90.00
_cell.angle_gamma   90.00
#
_symmetry.space_group_name_H-M   'P 1'
#
loop_
_entity.id
_entity.type
_entity.pdbx_description
1 polymer ?
#
loop_
_entity_poly.entity_id
_entity_poly.type
_entity_poly.pdbx_seq_one_letter_code
_entity_poly.pdbx_strand_id
1 'polypeptide(L)'
;MNIRAANTVWPVGCIREHLLVDASSQMIQIAEFLLSKPEGYRANAFEPLFPGLYCRHYFPRGPDKYDLVISAYALIEQPDKSYRKKLISDLWEKTATFLVIMEQGTKAGFSAILEARDVLVSLLIFAIFNYAIIYLWN
;
A
#
# COMPACT_ATOMS: atom_id res chain seq x y z
N MET A 1 3.35 11.54 5.07
CA MET A 1 2.37 12.42 5.76
C MET A 1 1.27 11.64 6.48
N ASN A 2 0.73 10.56 5.90
CA ASN A 2 -0.41 9.81 6.43
C ASN A 2 -0.21 9.20 7.83
N ILE A 3 1.00 8.72 8.14
CA ILE A 3 1.28 8.00 9.41
C ILE A 3 1.18 8.91 10.63
N ARG A 4 1.73 10.13 10.58
CA ARG A 4 1.62 11.08 11.69
C ARG A 4 0.16 11.47 11.93
N ALA A 5 -0.56 11.80 10.85
CA ALA A 5 -1.98 12.13 10.95
C ALA A 5 -2.80 10.98 11.54
N ALA A 6 -2.52 9.74 11.13
CA ALA A 6 -3.20 8.58 11.66
C ALA A 6 -2.98 8.42 13.18
N ASN A 7 -1.74 8.57 13.67
CA ASN A 7 -1.45 8.48 15.10
C ASN A 7 -1.97 9.67 15.92
N THR A 8 -2.32 10.80 15.28
CA THR A 8 -3.00 11.92 15.95
C THR A 8 -4.52 11.70 16.05
N VAL A 9 -5.12 11.09 15.02
CA VAL A 9 -6.58 10.93 14.92
C VAL A 9 -7.08 9.68 15.64
N TRP A 10 -6.38 8.55 15.48
CA TRP A 10 -6.78 7.29 16.12
C TRP A 10 -6.19 7.19 17.54
N PRO A 11 -6.98 6.70 18.51
CA PRO A 11 -6.49 6.46 19.87
C PRO A 11 -5.30 5.50 19.91
N VAL A 12 -4.47 5.66 20.95
CA VAL A 12 -3.31 4.79 21.20
C VAL A 12 -3.78 3.33 21.30
N GLY A 13 -3.08 2.44 20.58
CA GLY A 13 -3.39 1.01 20.54
C GLY A 13 -4.41 0.60 19.47
N CYS A 14 -5.08 1.56 18.80
CA CYS A 14 -5.97 1.25 17.67
C CYS A 14 -5.19 0.78 16.44
N ILE A 15 -4.00 1.34 16.22
CA ILE A 15 -3.12 0.95 15.12
C ILE A 15 -1.98 0.12 15.69
N ARG A 16 -1.88 -1.13 15.24
CA ARG A 16 -0.85 -2.07 15.70
C ARG A 16 0.46 -1.89 14.95
N GLU A 17 0.37 -1.68 13.65
CA GLU A 17 1.53 -1.53 12.79
C GLU A 17 1.27 -0.60 11.61
N HIS A 18 2.35 0.04 11.15
CA HIS A 18 2.41 0.80 9.92
C HIS A 18 3.51 0.21 9.05
N LEU A 19 3.16 -0.20 7.83
CA LEU A 19 4.13 -0.64 6.84
C LEU A 19 4.19 0.38 5.70
N LEU A 20 5.36 0.97 5.49
CA LEU A 20 5.67 1.84 4.36
C LEU A 20 6.51 1.05 3.36
N VAL A 21 6.05 0.99 2.11
CA VAL A 21 6.75 0.31 1.02
C VAL A 21 7.08 1.30 -0.09
N ASP A 22 8.33 1.36 -0.52
CA ASP A 22 8.78 2.20 -1.63
C ASP A 22 9.95 1.52 -2.38
N ALA A 23 10.01 1.62 -3.70
CA ALA A 23 11.10 1.02 -4.46
C ALA A 23 12.42 1.79 -4.32
N SER A 24 12.36 3.12 -4.12
CA SER A 24 13.52 3.99 -4.00
C SER A 24 14.16 3.91 -2.62
N SER A 25 15.46 3.61 -2.59
CA SER A 25 16.24 3.65 -1.35
C SER A 25 16.40 5.05 -0.79
N GLN A 26 16.42 6.07 -1.65
CA GLN A 26 16.49 7.45 -1.23
C GLN A 26 15.18 7.88 -0.57
N MET A 27 14.04 7.48 -1.13
CA MET A 27 12.74 7.80 -0.53
C MET A 27 12.55 7.10 0.82
N ILE A 28 13.00 5.85 0.96
CA ILE A 28 13.00 5.15 2.26
C ILE A 28 13.88 5.87 3.29
N GLN A 29 15.10 6.26 2.92
CA GLN A 29 15.98 6.99 3.84
C GLN A 29 15.37 8.31 4.30
N ILE A 30 14.72 9.05 3.39
CA ILE A 30 14.00 10.28 3.73
C ILE A 30 12.80 9.98 4.63
N ALA A 31 12.03 8.92 4.34
CA ALA A 31 10.89 8.53 5.15
C ALA A 31 11.31 8.11 6.57
N GLU A 32 12.38 7.32 6.69
CA GLU A 32 12.99 6.94 7.97
C GLU A 32 13.47 8.18 8.72
N PHE A 33 14.16 9.11 8.06
CA PHE A 33 14.57 10.38 8.66
C PHE A 33 13.37 11.18 9.20
N LEU A 34 12.31 11.36 8.40
CA LEU A 34 11.11 12.12 8.80
C LEU A 34 10.29 11.45 9.91
N LEU A 35 10.33 10.11 9.96
CA LEU A 35 9.61 9.30 10.92
C LEU A 35 10.50 8.80 12.07
N SER A 36 11.72 9.32 12.18
CA SER A 36 12.59 9.11 13.33
C SER A 36 12.25 10.07 14.46
N LYS A 37 12.58 9.69 15.69
CA LYS A 37 12.57 10.64 16.81
C LYS A 37 13.60 11.76 16.58
N PRO A 38 13.38 12.99 17.09
CA PRO A 38 14.29 14.12 16.89
C PRO A 38 15.75 13.85 17.30
N GLU A 39 15.96 12.98 18.29
CA GLU A 39 17.30 12.59 18.79
C GLU A 39 17.80 11.25 18.24
N GLY A 40 16.98 10.56 17.43
CA GLY A 40 17.13 9.15 17.09
C GLY A 40 17.61 8.85 15.67
N TYR A 41 17.73 9.84 14.78
CA TYR A 41 18.33 9.60 13.47
C TYR A 41 19.85 9.56 13.59
N ARG A 42 20.38 8.35 13.83
CA ARG A 42 21.81 8.06 13.71
C ARG A 42 22.03 7.43 12.36
N ALA A 43 23.15 7.75 11.70
CA ALA A 43 23.49 7.29 10.36
C ALA A 43 23.37 5.75 10.15
N ASN A 44 23.33 4.97 11.23
CA ASN A 44 23.29 3.51 11.21
C ASN A 44 22.11 2.89 12.00
N ALA A 45 21.14 3.67 12.50
CA ALA A 45 20.01 3.12 13.25
C ALA A 45 18.74 3.96 13.08
N PHE A 46 17.69 3.33 12.54
CA PHE A 46 16.35 3.90 12.49
C PHE A 46 15.63 3.67 13.81
N GLU A 47 15.35 4.76 14.54
CA GLU A 47 14.50 4.74 15.74
C GLU A 47 13.13 5.33 15.43
N PRO A 48 12.09 4.48 15.22
CA PRO A 48 10.80 4.96 14.76
C PRO A 48 10.09 5.84 15.81
N LEU A 49 9.37 6.84 15.34
CA LEU A 49 8.56 7.75 16.14
C LEU A 49 7.42 7.02 16.89
N PHE A 50 6.89 5.95 16.27
CA PHE A 50 5.81 5.13 16.81
C PHE A 50 6.21 3.65 16.84
N PRO A 51 5.79 2.86 17.83
CA PRO A 51 6.00 1.42 17.81
C PRO A 51 5.30 0.78 16.61
N GLY A 52 5.87 -0.29 16.07
CA GLY A 52 5.28 -1.03 14.94
C GLY A 52 5.37 -0.32 13.59
N LEU A 53 6.24 0.68 13.44
CA LEU A 53 6.51 1.31 12.14
C LEU A 53 7.67 0.62 11.43
N TYR A 54 7.42 0.16 10.20
CA TYR A 54 8.38 -0.52 9.34
C TYR A 54 8.46 0.15 7.98
N CYS A 55 9.68 0.38 7.50
CA CYS A 55 9.95 0.81 6.13
C CYS A 55 10.57 -0.37 5.37
N ARG A 56 10.10 -0.67 4.15
CA ARG A 56 10.59 -1.78 3.33
C ARG A 56 10.66 -1.42 1.86
N HIS A 57 11.58 -2.05 1.14
CA HIS A 57 11.68 -1.90 -0.31
C HIS A 57 10.63 -2.69 -1.10
N TYR A 58 10.14 -3.78 -0.51
CA TYR A 58 9.27 -4.74 -1.17
C TYR A 58 8.15 -5.16 -0.24
N PHE A 59 7.02 -5.53 -0.82
CA PHE A 59 5.92 -6.12 -0.08
C PHE A 59 6.37 -7.39 0.67
N PRO A 60 5.87 -7.62 1.90
CA PRO A 60 6.15 -8.84 2.63
C PRO A 60 5.58 -10.04 1.86
N ARG A 61 6.43 -11.04 1.61
CA ARG A 61 6.03 -12.32 1.01
C ARG A 61 5.35 -13.14 2.11
N GLY A 62 4.02 -13.19 2.10
CA GLY A 62 3.23 -13.85 3.13
C GLY A 62 1.73 -13.62 2.95
N PRO A 63 0.87 -14.37 3.64
CA PRO A 63 -0.58 -14.21 3.58
C PRO A 63 -1.08 -12.98 4.35
N ASP A 64 -0.20 -12.26 5.04
CA ASP A 64 -0.57 -11.12 5.87
C ASP A 64 -1.27 -10.04 5.04
N LYS A 65 -2.44 -9.63 5.54
CA LYS A 65 -3.28 -8.58 4.97
C LYS A 65 -3.42 -7.42 5.96
N TYR A 66 -3.69 -6.25 5.41
CA TYR A 66 -3.86 -5.00 6.15
C TYR A 66 -5.30 -4.51 6.02
N ASP A 67 -5.85 -3.99 7.11
CA ASP A 67 -7.20 -3.41 7.12
C ASP A 67 -7.31 -2.20 6.19
N LEU A 68 -6.24 -1.41 6.07
CA LEU A 68 -6.16 -0.25 5.21
C LEU A 68 -4.87 -0.27 4.40
N VAL A 69 -4.99 -0.35 3.08
CA VAL A 69 -3.89 -0.22 2.12
C VAL A 69 -4.07 1.07 1.34
N ILE A 70 -3.02 1.88 1.26
CA ILE A 70 -3.05 3.16 0.56
C ILE A 70 -1.94 3.18 -0.50
N SER A 71 -2.33 3.39 -1.76
CA SER A 71 -1.42 3.73 -2.84
C SER A 71 -1.59 5.21 -3.16
N ALA A 72 -0.57 6.02 -2.88
CA ALA A 72 -0.59 7.46 -3.09
C ALA A 72 0.46 7.85 -4.12
N TYR A 73 0.02 8.22 -5.32
CA TYR A 73 0.84 8.70 -6.45
C TYR A 73 1.83 7.67 -7.04
N ALA A 74 1.62 6.37 -6.80
CA ALA A 74 2.55 5.32 -7.18
C ALA A 74 2.24 4.65 -8.53
N LEU A 75 1.02 4.78 -9.06
CA LEU A 75 0.63 4.09 -10.29
C LEU A 75 1.29 4.74 -11.51
N ILE A 76 1.30 6.07 -11.59
CA ILE A 76 1.91 6.77 -12.74
C ILE A 76 3.44 6.66 -12.78
N GLU A 77 4.08 6.30 -11.66
CA GLU A 77 5.52 6.08 -11.56
C GLU A 77 5.96 4.73 -12.15
N GLN A 78 5.01 3.81 -12.36
CA GLN A 78 5.33 2.51 -12.93
C GLN A 78 5.70 2.65 -14.42
N PRO A 79 6.67 1.85 -14.89
CA PRO A 79 7.24 2.01 -16.23
C PRO A 79 6.23 1.74 -17.34
N ASP A 80 5.27 0.83 -17.12
CA ASP A 80 4.26 0.48 -18.12
C ASP A 80 2.96 -0.05 -17.51
N LYS A 81 2.00 -0.36 -18.40
CA LYS A 81 0.69 -0.90 -18.05
C LYS A 81 0.76 -2.24 -17.31
N SER A 82 1.69 -3.12 -17.68
CA SER A 82 1.85 -4.44 -17.05
C SER A 82 2.29 -4.31 -15.59
N TYR A 83 3.29 -3.45 -15.33
CA TYR A 83 3.74 -3.17 -13.96
C TYR A 83 2.65 -2.52 -13.12
N ARG A 84 1.85 -1.59 -13.68
CA ARG A 84 0.69 -1.02 -12.97
C ARG A 84 -0.32 -2.08 -12.59
N LYS A 85 -0.73 -2.92 -13.54
CA LYS A 85 -1.67 -4.03 -13.27
C LYS A 85 -1.14 -4.96 -12.17
N LYS A 86 0.14 -5.31 -12.24
CA LYS A 86 0.78 -6.14 -11.21
C LYS A 86 0.73 -5.45 -9.84
N LEU A 87 1.11 -4.18 -9.76
CA LEU A 87 1.07 -3.41 -8.52
C LEU A 87 -0.36 -3.35 -7.94
N ILE A 88 -1.37 -3.10 -8.78
CA ILE A 88 -2.77 -3.09 -8.35
C ILE A 88 -3.21 -4.45 -7.79
N SER A 89 -2.84 -5.55 -8.46
CA SER A 89 -3.12 -6.91 -7.96
C SER A 89 -2.41 -7.19 -6.63
N ASP A 90 -1.12 -6.86 -6.53
CA ASP A 90 -0.33 -7.08 -5.31
C ASP A 90 -0.93 -6.26 -4.13
N LEU A 91 -1.38 -5.02 -4.38
CA LEU A 91 -2.06 -4.18 -3.38
C LEU A 91 -3.41 -4.79 -2.95
N TRP A 92 -4.19 -5.30 -3.90
CA TRP A 92 -5.48 -5.93 -3.61
C TRP A 92 -5.31 -7.20 -2.78
N GLU A 93 -4.33 -8.04 -3.10
CA GLU A 93 -4.02 -9.26 -2.34
C GLU A 93 -3.65 -8.96 -0.88
N LYS A 94 -3.02 -7.81 -0.63
CA LYS A 94 -2.65 -7.32 0.70
C LYS A 94 -3.76 -6.60 1.44
N THR A 95 -4.92 -6.40 0.81
CA THR A 95 -6.05 -5.68 1.42
C THR A 95 -7.02 -6.65 2.08
N ALA A 96 -7.33 -6.40 3.35
CA ALA A 96 -8.41 -7.07 4.07
C ALA A 96 -9.73 -6.32 3.95
N THR A 97 -9.72 -4.99 4.16
CA THR A 97 -10.96 -4.20 4.29
C THR A 97 -11.03 -3.06 3.27
N PHE A 98 -10.08 -2.12 3.27
CA PHE A 98 -10.11 -0.95 2.38
C PHE A 98 -8.81 -0.77 1.58
N LEU A 99 -8.94 -0.66 0.26
CA LEU A 99 -7.89 -0.22 -0.65
C LEU A 99 -8.20 1.20 -1.14
N VAL A 100 -7.33 2.15 -0.80
CA VAL A 100 -7.43 3.54 -1.24
C VAL A 100 -6.35 3.80 -2.28
N ILE A 101 -6.75 4.18 -3.48
CA ILE A 101 -5.85 4.55 -4.56
C ILE A 101 -6.03 6.03 -4.86
N MET A 102 -4.94 6.78 -4.82
CA MET A 102 -4.91 8.22 -5.10
C MET A 102 -3.84 8.50 -6.13
N GLU A 103 -4.17 9.37 -7.08
CA GLU A 103 -3.27 9.80 -8.13
C GLU A 103 -3.32 11.31 -8.35
N GLN A 104 -2.36 11.84 -9.10
CA GLN A 104 -2.40 13.25 -9.47
C GLN A 104 -3.63 13.57 -10.33
N GLY A 105 -4.18 14.78 -10.17
CA GLY A 105 -5.31 15.30 -10.94
C GLY A 105 -4.99 15.63 -12.41
N THR A 106 -4.18 14.80 -13.07
CA THR A 106 -3.81 14.92 -14.48
C THR A 106 -4.56 13.91 -15.31
N LYS A 107 -4.56 14.08 -16.64
CA LYS A 107 -5.13 13.09 -17.58
C LYS A 107 -4.48 11.71 -17.42
N ALA A 108 -3.17 11.67 -17.16
CA ALA A 108 -2.44 10.42 -16.93
C ALA A 108 -2.88 9.75 -15.62
N GLY A 109 -3.00 10.52 -14.53
CA GLY A 109 -3.50 10.00 -13.25
C GLY A 109 -4.93 9.49 -13.33
N PHE A 110 -5.84 10.25 -13.97
CA PHE A 110 -7.22 9.80 -14.19
C PHE A 110 -7.28 8.49 -15.01
N SER A 111 -6.48 8.39 -16.07
CA SER A 111 -6.36 7.16 -16.87
C SER A 111 -5.86 5.98 -16.04
N ALA A 112 -4.86 6.20 -15.17
CA ALA A 112 -4.35 5.18 -14.27
C ALA A 112 -5.40 4.70 -13.25
N ILE A 113 -6.25 5.60 -12.73
CA ILE A 113 -7.36 5.25 -11.83
C ILE A 113 -8.43 4.44 -12.55
N LEU A 114 -8.80 4.79 -13.78
CA LEU A 114 -9.74 4.01 -14.58
C LEU A 114 -9.20 2.60 -14.86
N GLU A 115 -7.91 2.51 -15.19
CA GLU A 115 -7.24 1.22 -15.37
C GLU A 115 -7.25 0.38 -14.08
N ALA A 116 -6.98 1.00 -12.92
CA ALA A 116 -7.04 0.32 -11.63
C ALA A 116 -8.44 -0.23 -11.34
N ARG A 117 -9.48 0.56 -11.61
CA ARG A 117 -10.88 0.11 -11.50
C ARG A 117 -11.13 -1.12 -12.35
N ASP A 118 -10.74 -1.10 -13.63
CA ASP A 118 -11.00 -2.21 -14.55
C ASP A 118 -10.29 -3.50 -14.11
N VAL A 119 -9.06 -3.39 -13.60
CA VAL A 119 -8.31 -4.52 -13.02
C VAL A 119 -9.04 -5.09 -11.81
N LEU A 120 -9.43 -4.25 -10.85
CA LEU A 120 -10.10 -4.70 -9.62
C LEU A 120 -11.47 -5.35 -9.90
N VAL A 121 -12.24 -4.78 -10.82
CA VAL A 121 -13.53 -5.36 -11.25
C VAL A 121 -13.31 -6.73 -11.90
N SER A 122 -12.29 -6.86 -12.76
CA SER A 122 -11.95 -8.13 -13.39
C SER A 122 -11.57 -9.21 -12.36
N LEU A 123 -10.74 -8.85 -11.36
CA LEU A 123 -10.35 -9.76 -10.27
C LEU A 123 -11.56 -10.23 -9.45
N LEU A 124 -12.48 -9.32 -9.13
CA LEU A 124 -13.72 -9.64 -8.41
C LEU A 124 -14.61 -10.59 -9.20
N ILE A 125 -14.82 -10.32 -10.48
CA ILE A 125 -15.61 -11.18 -11.37
C ILE A 125 -14.98 -12.57 -11.41
N PHE A 126 -13.66 -12.67 -11.62
CA PHE A 126 -12.96 -13.94 -11.62
C PHE A 126 -13.12 -14.70 -10.29
N ALA A 127 -13.04 -14.02 -9.14
CA ALA A 127 -13.25 -14.64 -7.84
C ALA A 127 -14.69 -15.19 -7.68
N ILE A 128 -15.70 -14.43 -8.11
CA ILE A 128 -17.11 -14.85 -8.07
C ILE A 128 -17.35 -16.06 -8.97
N PHE A 129 -16.81 -16.07 -10.20
CA PHE A 129 -16.93 -17.19 -11.12
C PHE A 129 -16.29 -18.46 -10.55
N ASN A 130 -15.07 -18.37 -10.01
CA ASN A 130 -14.41 -19.53 -9.39
C ASN A 130 -15.20 -20.07 -8.20
N TYR A 131 -15.72 -19.17 -7.36
CA TYR A 131 -16.59 -19.55 -6.26
C TYR A 131 -17.82 -20.31 -6.79
N ALA A 132 -18.55 -19.77 -7.76
CA ALA A 132 -19.74 -20.42 -8.33
C ALA A 132 -19.45 -21.82 -8.92
N ILE A 133 -18.31 -22.02 -9.58
CA ILE A 133 -17.92 -23.34 -10.11
C ILE A 133 -17.71 -24.35 -8.99
N ILE A 134 -17.06 -23.96 -7.89
CA ILE A 134 -16.81 -24.86 -6.75
C ILE A 134 -18.12 -25.34 -6.12
N TYR A 135 -19.16 -24.51 -6.05
CA TYR A 135 -20.47 -24.88 -5.47
C TYR A 135 -21.43 -25.55 -6.46
N LEU A 136 -21.20 -25.44 -7.78
CA LEU A 136 -21.99 -26.15 -8.79
C LEU A 136 -21.49 -27.58 -9.04
N TRP A 137 -20.30 -27.92 -8.56
CA TRP A 137 -19.67 -29.24 -8.70
C TRP A 137 -19.48 -29.97 -7.36
N ASN A 138 -20.16 -29.51 -6.30
CA ASN A 138 -20.39 -30.25 -5.04
C ASN A 138 -21.90 -30.44 -4.84
#